data_AF-A0A5C3LF24-F1
#
_entry.id   AF-A0A5C3LF24-F1
#
_cell.length_a   1.000
_cell.length_b   1.000
_cell.length_c   1.000
_cell.angle_alpha   90.00
_cell.angle_beta   90.00
_cell.angle_gamma   90.00
#
_symmetry.space_group_name_H-M   'P 1'
#
loop_
_entity.id
_entity.type
_entity.pdbx_description
1 polymer ?
#
loop_
_entity_poly.entity_id
_entity_poly.type
_entity_poly.pdbx_seq_one_letter_code
_entity_poly.pdbx_strand_id
1 'polypeptide(L)' 'LGGMGKTQIALKFAEDVSSQYGYVFWVDATNEDTISTSLKGISSIPSAKTADVDGTPESVLYWIASLSKE' A
#
# COMPACT_ATOMS: atom_id res chain seq x y z
N LEU A 1 -24.16 1.85 -6.22
CA LEU A 1 -24.75 1.72 -4.86
C LEU A 1 -23.68 2.01 -3.81
N GLY A 2 -23.46 3.29 -3.50
CA GLY A 2 -22.42 3.74 -2.58
C GLY A 2 -22.89 3.69 -1.13
N GLY A 3 -22.84 2.50 -0.50
CA GLY A 3 -23.10 2.38 0.94
C GLY A 3 -22.06 3.11 1.79
N MET A 4 -22.51 3.88 2.78
CA MET A 4 -21.67 4.42 3.85
C MET A 4 -20.97 3.29 4.62
N GLY A 5 -19.70 3.48 4.99
CA GLY A 5 -19.00 2.61 5.93
C GLY A 5 -18.01 1.60 5.33
N LYS A 6 -17.98 1.36 4.01
CA LYS A 6 -17.03 0.40 3.40
C LYS A 6 -15.56 0.74 3.69
N THR A 7 -15.20 2.01 3.49
CA THR A 7 -13.87 2.52 3.82
C THR A 7 -13.56 2.33 5.31
N GLN A 8 -14.53 2.60 6.19
CA GLN A 8 -14.33 2.44 7.63
C GLN A 8 -14.14 0.97 8.04
N ILE A 9 -14.83 0.03 7.39
CA ILE A 9 -14.62 -1.40 7.61
C ILE A 9 -13.20 -1.81 7.17
N ALA A 10 -12.72 -1.33 6.02
CA ALA A 10 -11.37 -1.61 5.54
C ALA A 10 -10.29 -1.04 6.47
N LEU A 11 -10.48 0.20 6.96
CA LEU A 11 -9.57 0.83 7.92
C LEU A 11 -9.56 0.08 9.25
N LYS A 12 -10.74 -0.27 9.79
CA LYS A 12 -10.84 -1.04 11.03
C LYS A 12 -10.15 -2.41 10.92
N PHE A 13 -10.32 -3.08 9.79
CA PHE A 13 -9.63 -4.34 9.51
C PHE A 13 -8.11 -4.15 9.52
N ALA A 14 -7.59 -3.14 8.82
CA ALA A 14 -6.15 -2.85 8.78
C ALA A 14 -5.58 -2.57 10.18
N GLU A 15 -6.32 -1.86 11.04
CA GLU A 15 -5.95 -1.65 12.44
C GLU A 15 -5.91 -2.97 13.23
N ASP A 16 -6.94 -3.81 13.11
CA ASP A 16 -7.08 -5.07 13.86
C ASP A 16 -6.01 -6.11 13.49
N VAL A 17 -5.51 -6.07 12.25
CA VAL A 17 -4.50 -7.02 11.78
C VAL A 17 -3.08 -6.45 11.76
N SER A 18 -2.90 -5.20 12.22
CA SER A 18 -1.61 -4.49 12.13
C SER A 18 -0.45 -5.20 12.82
N SER A 19 -0.72 -6.02 13.85
CA SER A 19 0.29 -6.84 14.54
C SER A 19 0.56 -8.20 13.88
N GLN A 20 -0.28 -8.61 12.93
CA GLN A 20 -0.21 -9.91 12.26
C GLN A 20 0.53 -9.86 10.92
N TYR A 21 0.57 -8.68 10.29
CA TYR A 21 1.24 -8.46 9.01
C TYR A 21 2.41 -7.48 9.19
N GLY A 22 3.58 -7.81 8.64
CA GLY A 22 4.72 -6.89 8.63
C GLY A 22 4.46 -5.61 7.83
N TYR A 23 3.55 -5.68 6.85
CA TYR A 23 3.21 -4.56 5.98
C TYR A 23 1.72 -4.56 5.62
N VAL A 24 1.10 -3.38 5.68
CA VAL A 24 -0.24 -3.11 5.17
C VAL A 24 -0.17 -1.81 4.35
N PHE A 25 -0.62 -1.86 3.10
CA PHE A 25 -0.56 -0.71 2.18
C PHE A 25 -1.96 -0.25 1.78
N TRP A 26 -2.14 1.07 1.68
CA TRP A 26 -3.37 1.68 1.18
C TRP A 26 -3.18 2.17 -0.26
N VAL A 27 -4.08 1.78 -1.16
CA VAL A 27 -4.07 2.19 -2.57
C VAL A 27 -5.44 2.75 -2.93
N ASP A 28 -5.46 4.00 -3.41
CA ASP A 28 -6.66 4.61 -3.99
C ASP A 28 -6.85 4.12 -5.43
N ALA A 29 -7.80 3.20 -5.60
CA ALA A 29 -8.15 2.59 -6.88
C ALA A 29 -9.23 3.35 -7.68
N THR A 30 -9.42 4.66 -7.43
CA THR A 30 -10.41 5.48 -8.15
C THR A 30 -10.15 5.52 -9.67
N ASN A 31 -8.90 5.67 -10.09
CA ASN A 31 -8.45 5.58 -11.48
C ASN A 31 -6.95 5.26 -11.56
N GLU A 32 -6.39 5.18 -12.77
CA GLU A 32 -4.98 4.86 -13.00
C GLU A 32 -4.02 5.87 -12.35
N ASP A 33 -4.34 7.17 -12.41
CA ASP A 33 -3.51 8.22 -11.83
C ASP A 33 -3.49 8.15 -10.29
N THR A 34 -4.63 7.83 -9.66
CA THR A 34 -4.69 7.67 -8.20
C THR A 34 -3.95 6.41 -7.73
N ILE A 35 -3.98 5.33 -8.53
CA ILE A 35 -3.19 4.12 -8.27
C ILE A 35 -1.70 4.46 -8.34
N SER A 36 -1.26 5.10 -9.42
CA SER A 36 0.14 5.50 -9.62
C SER A 36 0.63 6.43 -8.50
N THR A 37 -0.18 7.43 -8.13
CA THR A 37 0.11 8.35 -7.03
C THR A 37 0.23 7.61 -5.69
N SER A 38 -0.67 6.66 -5.42
CA SER A 38 -0.63 5.86 -4.18
C SER A 38 0.63 5.00 -4.11
N LEU A 39 0.98 4.31 -5.20
CA LEU A 39 2.19 3.48 -5.29
C LEU A 39 3.45 4.33 -5.11
N LYS A 40 3.53 5.49 -5.76
CA LYS A 40 4.63 6.45 -5.55
C LYS A 40 4.70 6.95 -4.10
N GLY A 41 3.56 7.10 -3.43
CA GLY A 41 3.51 7.41 -2.00
C GLY A 41 4.15 6.32 -1.14
N ILE A 42 3.95 5.05 -1.49
CA ILE A 42 4.53 3.90 -0.78
C ILE A 42 6.07 3.93 -0.84
N SER A 43 6.69 4.36 -1.95
CA SER A 43 8.16 4.46 -2.03
C SER A 43 8.75 5.45 -1.01
N SER A 44 7.93 6.33 -0.43
CA SER A 44 8.36 7.32 0.55
C SER A 44 8.43 6.82 1.99
N ILE A 45 7.97 5.60 2.29
CA ILE A 45 8.00 5.03 3.65
C ILE A 45 9.43 4.59 4.04
N PRO A 46 9.75 4.48 5.34
CA PRO A 46 11.12 4.19 5.79
C PRO A 46 11.72 2.89 5.25
N SER A 47 10.93 1.81 5.18
CA SER A 47 11.39 0.51 4.69
C SER A 47 11.68 0.53 3.18
N ALA A 48 10.81 1.16 2.39
CA ALA A 48 11.03 1.32 0.95
C ALA A 48 12.24 2.22 0.64
N LYS A 49 12.42 3.32 1.40
CA LYS A 49 13.61 4.18 1.29
C LYS A 49 14.90 3.46 1.63
N THR A 50 14.88 2.63 2.68
CA THR A 50 16.04 1.81 3.07
C THR A 50 16.41 0.80 1.99
N ALA A 51 15.42 0.30 1.25
CA ALA A 51 15.59 -0.63 0.13
C ALA A 51 15.89 0.06 -1.22
N ASP A 52 16.10 1.39 -1.22
CA ASP A 52 16.37 2.20 -2.42
C ASP A 52 15.31 2.02 -3.53
N VAL A 53 14.04 1.88 -3.13
CA VAL A 53 12.92 1.73 -4.06
C VAL A 53 12.68 3.05 -4.78
N ASP A 54 12.74 3.03 -6.12
CA ASP A 54 12.44 4.22 -6.91
C ASP A 54 10.94 4.59 -6.83
N GLY A 55 10.57 5.78 -7.32
CA GLY A 55 9.20 6.29 -7.25
C GLY A 55 8.25 5.82 -8.35
N THR A 56 8.63 4.81 -9.14
CA THR A 56 7.78 4.27 -10.21
C THR A 56 6.80 3.21 -9.67
N PRO A 57 5.60 3.08 -10.25
CA PRO A 57 4.66 2.02 -9.89
C PRO A 57 5.28 0.61 -9.96
N GLU A 58 6.08 0.34 -11.00
CA GLU A 58 6.67 -0.97 -11.25
C GLU A 58 7.66 -1.36 -10.15
N SER A 59 8.60 -0.47 -9.79
CA SER A 59 9.60 -0.77 -8.76
C SER A 59 8.95 -1.00 -7.39
N VAL A 60 7.91 -0.23 -7.06
CA VAL A 60 7.15 -0.38 -5.82
C VAL A 60 6.45 -1.73 -5.79
N LEU A 61 5.83 -2.15 -6.88
CA LEU A 61 5.20 -3.46 -6.98
C LEU A 61 6.22 -4.61 -6.90
N TYR A 62 7.38 -4.48 -7.55
CA TYR A 62 8.48 -5.45 -7.44
C TYR A 62 8.99 -5.55 -6.00
N TRP A 63 9.13 -4.42 -5.31
CA TRP A 63 9.52 -4.39 -3.91
C TRP A 63 8.48 -5.07 -3.02
N ILE A 64 7.19 -4.73 -3.14
CA ILE A 64 6.10 -5.38 -2.39
C ILE A 64 6.10 -6.89 -2.62
N ALA A 65 6.28 -7.35 -3.87
CA ALA A 65 6.38 -8.77 -4.18
C ALA A 65 7.59 -9.45 -3.51
N SER A 66 8.70 -8.72 -3.33
CA SER A 66 9.90 -9.23 -2.65
C SER A 66 9.74 -9.38 -1.12
N LEU A 67 8.83 -8.63 -0.50
CA LEU A 67 8.55 -8.71 0.95
C LEU A 67 7.95 -10.06 1.38
N SER A 68 7.44 -10.85 0.44
CA SER A 68 6.82 -12.16 0.69
C SER A 68 7.81 -13.32 0.90
N LYS A 69 9.11 -13.05 0.89
CA LYS A 69 10.18 -14.07 0.87
C LYS A 69 10.90 -14.30 2.21
N GLU A 70 10.35 -13.85 3.33
CA GLU A 70 10.82 -14.25 4.68
C GLU A 70 9.98 -15.37 5.29
#